data_AF-A0A2I0QK93-F1
#
_entry.id   AF-A0A2I0QK93-F1
#
_cell.length_a   1.000
_cell.length_b   1.000
_cell.length_c   1.000
_cell.angle_alpha   90.00
_cell.angle_beta   90.00
_cell.angle_gamma   90.00
#
_symmetry.space_group_name_H-M   'P 1'
#
loop_
_entity.id
_entity.type
_entity.pdbx_description
1 polymer ?
#
loop_
_entity_poly.entity_id
_entity_poly.type
_entity_poly.pdbx_seq_one_letter_code
_entity_poly.pdbx_strand_id
1 'polypeptide(L)'
;MATRRSENLKLLTGYLIIWTLIFALLFASIGVFFTTASADVVVENVHLNQTKDISLSADFKNNDSKIIAFSYNVLFDEREILSEKSELDKNETKTVNFMLPVETKNSLYDCKKHNLTFFIWVGGQKRTYSEEIIMQGGTFNIEISPDGKKCFGVPIEMLVKDEGGNIVKNAGIIIVKDETEVKRENTNMDGIFKFSPSVYGVGEYTITIREHDKISDKFYCDKTIKFPVKGRMEIMHLPQYAKISAQVELYIKMDEISITS
;
A
#
# COMPACT_ATOMS: atom_id res chain seq x y z
N MET A 1 27.67 90.91 -3.09
CA MET A 1 27.49 90.14 -1.84
C MET A 1 26.62 88.91 -2.15
N ALA A 2 27.16 87.88 -2.82
CA ALA A 2 26.35 86.75 -3.30
C ALA A 2 27.16 85.45 -3.56
N THR A 3 28.28 85.23 -2.88
CA THR A 3 29.16 84.07 -3.17
C THR A 3 29.35 83.10 -2.01
N ARG A 4 29.12 83.50 -0.75
CA ARG A 4 29.31 82.60 0.42
C ARG A 4 28.17 81.62 0.71
N ARG A 5 26.98 81.81 0.12
CA ARG A 5 25.79 80.97 0.40
C ARG A 5 25.73 79.70 -0.46
N SER A 6 26.41 79.69 -1.61
CA SER A 6 26.42 78.56 -2.56
C SER A 6 27.37 77.44 -2.17
N GLU A 7 28.47 77.73 -1.48
CA GLU A 7 29.49 76.71 -1.17
C GLU A 7 29.06 75.82 0.00
N ASN A 8 28.39 76.39 1.01
CA ASN A 8 27.85 75.63 2.14
C ASN A 8 26.73 74.66 1.76
N LEU A 9 25.94 74.98 0.71
CA LEU A 9 24.86 74.10 0.24
C LEU A 9 25.40 72.87 -0.51
N LYS A 10 26.51 73.01 -1.24
CA LYS A 10 27.22 71.91 -1.92
C LYS A 10 27.95 71.00 -0.93
N LEU A 11 28.49 71.57 0.16
CA LEU A 11 29.12 70.79 1.23
C LEU A 11 28.09 69.95 2.00
N LEU A 12 26.89 70.48 2.26
CA LEU A 12 25.82 69.75 2.94
C LEU A 12 25.29 68.57 2.11
N THR A 13 25.14 68.76 0.80
CA THR A 13 24.67 67.70 -0.12
C THR A 13 25.73 66.61 -0.32
N GLY A 14 27.02 66.98 -0.40
CA GLY A 14 28.11 66.00 -0.42
C GLY A 14 28.18 65.14 0.84
N TYR A 15 28.03 65.76 2.03
CA TYR A 15 28.01 65.02 3.30
C TYR A 15 26.81 64.07 3.41
N LEU A 16 25.62 64.50 2.98
CA LEU A 16 24.41 63.65 3.00
C LEU A 16 24.52 62.44 2.07
N ILE A 17 25.14 62.58 0.91
CA ILE A 17 25.37 61.48 -0.05
C ILE A 17 26.41 60.50 0.52
N ILE A 18 27.46 61.00 1.16
CA ILE A 18 28.49 60.16 1.78
C ILE A 18 27.93 59.36 2.96
N TRP A 19 27.10 59.98 3.80
CA TRP A 19 26.46 59.28 4.94
C TRP A 19 25.44 58.23 4.50
N THR A 20 24.67 58.50 3.44
CA THR A 20 23.74 57.49 2.88
C THR A 20 24.48 56.33 2.21
N LEU A 21 25.61 56.57 1.54
CA LEU A 21 26.48 55.51 1.00
C LEU A 21 27.12 54.66 2.10
N ILE A 22 27.59 55.26 3.19
CA ILE A 22 28.16 54.53 4.34
C ILE A 22 27.09 53.69 5.03
N PHE A 23 25.87 54.22 5.22
CA PHE A 23 24.75 53.45 5.77
C PHE A 23 24.35 52.30 4.83
N ALA A 24 24.27 52.53 3.52
CA ALA A 24 23.96 51.48 2.54
C ALA A 24 25.03 50.37 2.51
N LEU A 25 26.32 50.70 2.68
CA LEU A 25 27.41 49.74 2.80
C LEU A 25 27.40 48.96 4.13
N LEU A 26 26.99 49.59 5.23
CA LEU A 26 26.78 48.92 6.51
C LEU A 26 25.58 47.94 6.46
N PHE A 27 24.48 48.31 5.79
CA PHE A 27 23.35 47.40 5.58
C PHE A 27 23.65 46.30 4.55
N ALA A 28 24.41 46.60 3.49
CA ALA A 28 24.84 45.60 2.52
C ALA A 28 25.86 44.61 3.13
N SER A 29 26.68 45.02 4.10
CA SER A 29 27.62 44.12 4.79
C SER A 29 26.99 43.32 5.93
N ILE A 30 25.89 43.79 6.52
CA ILE A 30 25.06 42.99 7.45
C ILE A 30 24.23 41.94 6.69
N GLY A 31 23.90 42.19 5.40
CA GLY A 31 23.18 41.26 4.55
C GLY A 31 23.98 40.06 3.99
N VAL A 32 25.29 39.97 4.28
CA VAL A 32 26.19 38.96 3.66
C VAL A 32 26.52 37.78 4.59
N PHE A 33 26.00 37.73 5.83
CA PHE A 33 26.30 36.63 6.74
C PHE A 33 25.07 36.00 7.39
N PHE A 34 24.09 35.55 6.61
CA PHE A 34 23.29 34.36 6.97
C PHE A 34 22.79 33.67 5.70
N THR A 35 23.69 33.19 4.84
CA THR A 35 23.44 31.86 4.28
C THR A 35 23.63 30.90 5.45
N THR A 36 22.59 30.71 6.26
CA THR A 36 22.52 29.50 7.05
C THR A 36 22.58 28.39 6.01
N ALA A 37 23.76 27.77 5.86
CA ALA A 37 23.82 26.41 5.37
C ALA A 37 22.82 25.69 6.28
N SER A 38 21.64 25.40 5.72
CA SER A 38 20.63 24.63 6.41
C SER A 38 21.32 23.33 6.73
N ALA A 39 21.69 23.13 7.98
CA ALA A 39 22.11 21.84 8.50
C ALA A 39 21.06 20.83 8.02
N ASP A 40 21.47 19.97 7.09
CA ASP A 40 20.53 19.13 6.34
C ASP A 40 20.71 17.68 6.77
N VAL A 41 19.67 17.18 7.43
CA VAL A 41 19.53 15.76 7.74
C VAL A 41 18.53 15.18 6.77
N VAL A 42 18.99 14.21 5.99
CA VAL A 42 18.19 13.49 4.99
C VAL A 42 17.88 12.10 5.51
N VAL A 43 16.67 11.62 5.25
CA VAL A 43 16.27 10.23 5.49
C VAL A 43 16.29 9.49 4.16
N GLU A 44 17.03 8.39 4.11
CA GLU A 44 17.13 7.53 2.92
C GLU A 44 16.99 6.06 3.31
N ASN A 45 16.86 5.19 2.31
CA ASN A 45 16.86 3.72 2.47
C ASN A 45 15.89 3.19 3.53
N VAL A 46 14.69 3.79 3.60
CA VAL A 46 13.62 3.35 4.50
C VAL A 46 13.14 1.97 4.05
N HIS A 47 13.25 0.96 4.92
CA HIS A 47 12.81 -0.40 4.58
C HIS A 47 12.21 -1.14 5.77
N LEU A 48 11.21 -1.97 5.46
CA LEU A 48 10.64 -2.91 6.41
C LEU A 48 11.47 -4.20 6.41
N ASN A 49 12.05 -4.54 7.55
CA ASN A 49 12.75 -5.80 7.75
C ASN A 49 11.76 -6.87 8.25
N GLN A 50 11.51 -7.87 7.41
CA GLN A 50 10.45 -8.89 7.58
C GLN A 50 11.01 -10.21 8.14
N THR A 51 11.89 -10.13 9.15
CA THR A 51 12.35 -11.32 9.87
C THR A 51 11.35 -11.74 10.95
N LYS A 52 11.75 -12.57 11.90
CA LYS A 52 10.91 -13.02 13.03
C LYS A 52 10.31 -11.85 13.82
N ASP A 53 11.00 -10.71 13.86
CA ASP A 53 10.49 -9.46 14.41
C ASP A 53 10.45 -8.39 13.31
N ILE A 54 9.23 -8.00 12.93
CA ILE A 54 9.04 -6.87 12.00
C ILE A 54 9.68 -5.63 12.62
N SER A 55 10.65 -5.07 11.92
CA SER A 55 11.34 -3.84 12.27
C SER A 55 11.41 -2.91 11.07
N LEU A 56 11.59 -1.63 11.34
CA LEU A 56 11.80 -0.61 10.33
C LEU A 56 13.24 -0.13 10.44
N SER A 57 13.89 0.10 9.32
CA SER A 57 15.22 0.70 9.28
C SER A 57 15.20 1.91 8.37
N ALA A 58 15.94 2.95 8.76
CA ALA A 58 16.15 4.13 7.95
C ALA A 58 17.58 4.66 8.15
N ASP A 59 18.16 5.20 7.07
CA ASP A 59 19.45 5.86 7.13
C ASP A 59 19.24 7.36 7.34
N PHE A 60 19.87 7.89 8.39
CA PHE A 60 19.97 9.33 8.60
C PHE A 60 21.34 9.80 8.15
N LYS A 61 21.35 10.77 7.24
CA LYS A 61 22.56 11.28 6.65
C LYS A 61 22.74 12.75 6.98
N ASN A 62 23.90 13.09 7.55
CA ASN A 62 24.36 14.45 7.73
C ASN A 62 25.23 14.83 6.52
N ASN A 63 24.76 15.75 5.68
CA ASN A 63 25.55 16.26 4.54
C ASN A 63 26.37 17.51 4.88
N ASP A 64 26.37 17.94 6.15
CA ASP A 64 27.14 19.10 6.62
C ASP A 64 28.55 18.67 7.08
N SER A 65 29.45 19.63 6.96
CA SER A 65 30.82 19.62 7.48
C SER A 65 30.91 19.68 9.02
N LYS A 66 29.79 19.91 9.71
CA LYS A 66 29.68 20.05 11.16
C LYS A 66 28.84 18.93 11.76
N ILE A 67 29.01 18.71 13.06
CA ILE A 67 28.14 17.83 13.85
C ILE A 67 26.74 18.44 13.93
N ILE A 68 25.70 17.64 13.73
CA ILE A 68 24.30 18.06 13.81
C ILE A 68 23.57 17.27 14.90
N ALA A 69 23.00 17.99 15.86
CA ALA A 69 21.99 17.46 16.77
C ALA A 69 20.58 17.72 16.22
N PHE A 70 19.71 16.72 16.29
CA PHE A 70 18.34 16.78 15.77
C PHE A 70 17.38 15.95 16.61
N SER A 71 16.09 16.22 16.45
CA SER A 71 15.02 15.35 16.97
C SER A 71 14.12 14.90 15.84
N TYR A 72 13.49 13.74 15.96
CA TYR A 72 12.58 13.24 14.95
C TYR A 72 11.38 12.54 15.55
N ASN A 73 10.24 12.66 14.87
CA ASN A 73 9.04 11.86 15.11
C ASN A 73 8.79 10.97 13.90
N VAL A 74 8.35 9.75 14.14
CA VAL A 74 7.92 8.81 13.10
C VAL A 74 6.44 8.57 13.25
N LEU A 75 5.69 8.80 12.18
CA LEU A 75 4.26 8.56 12.11
C LEU A 75 3.98 7.39 11.17
N PHE A 76 3.14 6.47 11.60
CA PHE A 76 2.57 5.39 10.81
C PHE A 76 1.08 5.67 10.61
N ASP A 77 0.64 5.86 9.37
CA ASP A 77 -0.73 6.27 9.02
C ASP A 77 -1.23 7.41 9.93
N GLU A 78 -0.45 8.49 9.97
CA GLU A 78 -0.71 9.70 10.77
C GLU A 78 -0.62 9.54 12.29
N ARG A 79 -0.46 8.33 12.82
CA ARG A 79 -0.25 8.07 14.24
C ARG A 79 1.22 8.08 14.59
N GLU A 80 1.61 8.91 15.55
CA GLU A 80 2.98 8.90 16.07
C GLU A 80 3.30 7.56 16.75
N ILE A 81 4.37 6.90 16.30
CA ILE A 81 4.84 5.61 16.82
C ILE A 81 6.19 5.73 17.55
N LEU A 82 6.92 6.82 17.32
CA LEU A 82 8.23 7.06 17.90
C LEU A 82 8.55 8.56 17.94
N SER A 83 9.23 9.01 18.99
CA SER A 83 9.85 10.32 19.07
C SER A 83 11.20 10.22 19.79
N GLU A 84 12.27 10.67 19.15
CA GLU A 84 13.64 10.53 19.65
C GLU A 84 14.52 11.73 19.30
N LYS A 85 15.72 11.74 19.89
CA LYS A 85 16.79 12.72 19.62
C LYS A 85 18.06 11.98 19.26
N SER A 86 18.83 12.55 18.34
CA SER A 86 20.11 11.98 17.93
C SER A 86 21.10 13.06 17.54
N GLU A 87 22.33 12.63 17.31
CA GLU A 87 23.44 13.43 16.85
C GLU A 87 24.16 12.65 15.75
N LEU A 88 24.61 13.36 14.72
CA LEU A 88 25.39 12.83 13.61
C LEU A 88 26.68 13.62 13.45
N ASP A 89 27.79 12.91 13.35
CA ASP A 89 29.08 13.45 12.98
C ASP A 89 29.06 14.01 11.55
N LYS A 90 30.08 14.81 11.23
CA LYS A 90 30.23 15.42 9.90
C LYS A 90 30.26 14.35 8.80
N ASN A 91 29.47 14.54 7.74
CA ASN A 91 29.37 13.60 6.61
C ASN A 91 29.01 12.15 7.03
N GLU A 92 28.43 11.95 8.21
CA GLU A 92 28.04 10.62 8.70
C GLU A 92 26.73 10.17 8.05
N THR A 93 26.65 8.87 7.76
CA THR A 93 25.38 8.17 7.52
C THR A 93 25.23 7.11 8.59
N LYS A 94 24.11 7.15 9.31
CA LYS A 94 23.81 6.21 10.40
C LYS A 94 22.48 5.53 10.14
N THR A 95 22.53 4.20 10.05
CA THR A 95 21.34 3.36 10.03
C THR A 95 20.75 3.24 11.42
N VAL A 96 19.46 3.51 11.55
CA VAL A 96 18.70 3.33 12.80
C VAL A 96 17.66 2.26 12.58
N ASN A 97 17.60 1.29 13.50
CA ASN A 97 16.59 0.24 13.52
C ASN A 97 15.54 0.58 14.58
N PHE A 98 14.28 0.64 14.17
CA PHE A 98 13.15 0.95 15.02
C PHE A 98 12.37 -0.32 15.35
N MET A 99 12.18 -0.56 16.64
CA MET A 99 11.21 -1.55 17.09
C MET A 99 9.80 -0.97 16.94
N LEU A 100 8.98 -1.61 16.11
CA LEU A 100 7.60 -1.16 15.90
C LEU A 100 6.73 -1.53 17.11
N PRO A 101 5.82 -0.63 17.57
CA PRO A 101 4.80 -0.97 18.55
C PRO A 101 3.94 -2.16 18.09
N VAL A 102 3.45 -2.97 19.03
CA VAL A 102 2.64 -4.17 18.73
C VAL A 102 1.43 -3.84 17.85
N GLU A 103 0.73 -2.74 18.14
CA GLU A 103 -0.41 -2.28 17.36
C GLU A 103 -0.05 -1.96 15.90
N THR A 104 1.12 -1.35 15.69
CA THR A 104 1.65 -1.07 14.34
C THR A 104 2.00 -2.35 13.62
N LYS A 105 2.66 -3.29 14.29
CA LYS A 105 2.95 -4.62 13.72
C LYS A 105 1.65 -5.30 13.28
N ASN A 106 0.64 -5.33 14.13
CA ASN A 106 -0.67 -5.93 13.82
C ASN A 106 -1.35 -5.25 12.62
N SER A 107 -1.19 -3.94 12.47
CA SER A 107 -1.80 -3.18 11.36
C SER A 107 -1.15 -3.46 10.00
N LEU A 108 0.11 -3.91 9.99
CA LEU A 108 0.85 -4.26 8.76
C LEU A 108 0.39 -5.59 8.15
N TYR A 109 -0.22 -6.45 8.95
CA TYR A 109 -0.82 -7.70 8.49
C TYR A 109 -2.18 -7.41 7.83
N ASP A 110 -2.16 -6.71 6.70
CA ASP A 110 -3.35 -6.52 5.85
C ASP A 110 -3.02 -6.42 4.35
N CYS A 111 -1.72 -6.55 4.01
CA CYS A 111 -1.15 -6.42 2.66
C CYS A 111 -1.50 -5.12 1.93
N LYS A 112 -1.82 -4.04 2.67
CA LYS A 112 -2.02 -2.72 2.09
C LYS A 112 -0.75 -1.89 2.20
N LYS A 113 -0.76 -0.80 1.43
CA LYS A 113 0.23 0.26 1.56
C LYS A 113 -0.12 1.12 2.77
N HIS A 114 0.89 1.43 3.57
CA HIS A 114 0.81 2.32 4.71
C HIS A 114 1.79 3.47 4.54
N ASN A 115 1.40 4.64 5.02
CA ASN A 115 2.24 5.83 4.95
C ASN A 115 3.11 5.92 6.18
N LEU A 116 4.41 6.01 5.95
CA LEU A 116 5.38 6.28 7.00
C LEU A 116 5.94 7.68 6.81
N THR A 117 5.82 8.54 7.83
CA THR A 117 6.27 9.93 7.75
C THR A 117 7.24 10.26 8.87
N PHE A 118 8.41 10.77 8.50
CA PHE A 118 9.43 11.29 9.41
C PHE A 118 9.33 12.81 9.46
N PHE A 119 9.17 13.34 10.67
CA PHE A 119 9.30 14.76 10.95
C PHE A 119 10.61 15.02 11.68
N ILE A 120 11.58 15.61 10.99
CA ILE A 120 12.90 15.92 11.55
C ILE A 120 12.99 17.39 11.91
N TRP A 121 13.51 17.68 13.09
CA TRP A 121 13.74 19.02 13.60
C TRP A 121 15.23 19.27 13.78
N VAL A 122 15.77 20.20 13.00
CA VAL A 122 17.18 20.65 13.08
C VAL A 122 17.20 22.14 13.33
N GLY A 123 17.77 22.59 14.46
CA GLY A 123 17.86 24.02 14.78
C GLY A 123 16.51 24.76 14.75
N GLY A 124 15.41 24.07 15.08
CA GLY A 124 14.05 24.61 15.04
C GLY A 124 13.35 24.56 13.67
N GLN A 125 14.02 24.11 12.62
CA GLN A 125 13.41 23.91 11.30
C GLN A 125 12.88 22.48 11.16
N LYS A 126 11.64 22.34 10.66
CA LYS A 126 11.02 21.04 10.37
C LYS A 126 11.30 20.61 8.93
N ARG A 127 11.76 19.37 8.76
CA ARG A 127 11.82 18.63 7.49
C ARG A 127 10.84 17.46 7.55
N THR A 128 10.23 17.15 6.41
CA THR A 128 9.26 16.06 6.30
C THR A 128 9.72 15.11 5.20
N TYR A 129 9.79 13.82 5.53
CA TYR A 129 10.07 12.75 4.58
C TYR A 129 8.95 11.72 4.71
N SER A 130 8.42 11.25 3.58
CA SER A 130 7.34 10.26 3.57
C SER A 130 7.68 9.15 2.60
N GLU A 131 7.42 7.92 3.00
CA GLU A 131 7.62 6.71 2.21
C GLU A 131 6.38 5.82 2.36
N GLU A 132 5.98 5.15 1.28
CA GLU A 132 4.96 4.09 1.35
C GLU A 132 5.64 2.76 1.69
N ILE A 133 5.19 2.11 2.76
CA ILE A 133 5.63 0.76 3.11
C ILE A 133 4.49 -0.23 2.93
N ILE A 134 4.81 -1.47 2.61
CA ILE A 134 3.84 -2.55 2.47
C ILE A 134 4.46 -3.84 3.02
N MET A 135 3.71 -4.55 3.87
CA MET A 135 4.10 -5.89 4.28
C MET A 135 3.77 -6.86 3.16
N GLN A 136 4.81 -7.55 2.66
CA GLN A 136 4.65 -8.56 1.62
C GLN A 136 4.30 -9.88 2.30
N GLY A 137 3.08 -10.37 2.07
CA GLY A 137 2.68 -11.72 2.45
C GLY A 137 2.98 -12.72 1.33
N GLY A 138 2.99 -14.00 1.68
CA GLY A 138 2.97 -15.06 0.67
C GLY A 138 1.66 -15.04 -0.11
N THR A 139 1.67 -15.58 -1.32
CA THR A 139 0.45 -15.75 -2.12
C THR A 139 -0.10 -17.18 -2.04
N PHE A 140 -1.42 -17.31 -2.23
CA PHE A 140 -2.07 -18.60 -2.35
C PHE A 140 -2.09 -19.09 -3.79
N ASN A 141 -1.94 -20.40 -3.99
CA ASN A 141 -2.24 -21.11 -5.22
C ASN A 141 -3.56 -21.89 -5.03
N ILE A 142 -4.45 -21.82 -6.03
CA ILE A 142 -5.80 -22.38 -5.92
C ILE A 142 -6.06 -23.25 -7.15
N GLU A 143 -6.35 -24.52 -6.91
CA GLU A 143 -6.79 -25.48 -7.93
C GLU A 143 -8.29 -25.72 -7.76
N ILE A 144 -9.09 -25.56 -8.83
CA ILE A 144 -10.56 -25.61 -8.74
C ILE A 144 -11.13 -26.67 -9.69
N SER A 145 -11.67 -27.75 -9.13
CA SER A 145 -12.37 -28.82 -9.87
C SER A 145 -13.89 -28.60 -9.90
N PRO A 146 -14.60 -28.98 -10.98
CA PRO A 146 -14.08 -29.50 -12.25
C PRO A 146 -13.46 -28.40 -13.12
N ASP A 147 -12.39 -28.68 -13.84
CA ASP A 147 -11.75 -27.70 -14.72
C ASP A 147 -12.75 -27.17 -15.78
N GLY A 148 -12.75 -25.85 -16.01
CA GLY A 148 -13.62 -25.20 -16.99
C GLY A 148 -14.98 -24.73 -16.45
N LYS A 149 -16.06 -24.97 -17.21
CA LYS A 149 -17.39 -24.36 -16.96
C LYS A 149 -18.01 -24.88 -15.66
N LYS A 150 -18.25 -23.97 -14.72
CA LYS A 150 -18.92 -24.27 -13.44
C LYS A 150 -20.43 -24.30 -13.65
N CYS A 151 -20.99 -25.50 -13.62
CA CYS A 151 -22.42 -25.74 -13.79
C CYS A 151 -23.14 -25.68 -12.44
N PHE A 152 -24.36 -25.12 -12.44
CA PHE A 152 -25.20 -24.99 -11.26
C PHE A 152 -25.36 -26.27 -10.42
N GLY A 153 -25.51 -27.43 -11.08
CA GLY A 153 -25.72 -28.71 -10.41
C GLY A 153 -24.45 -29.46 -10.01
N VAL A 154 -23.26 -28.92 -10.26
CA VAL A 154 -21.99 -29.63 -10.03
C VAL A 154 -21.28 -29.04 -8.81
N PRO A 155 -20.94 -29.85 -7.79
CA PRO A 155 -20.11 -29.41 -6.68
C PRO A 155 -18.76 -28.91 -7.17
N ILE A 156 -18.31 -27.81 -6.60
CA ILE A 156 -17.00 -27.20 -6.82
C ILE A 156 -16.11 -27.61 -5.66
N GLU A 157 -14.94 -28.14 -5.99
CA GLU A 157 -13.89 -28.46 -5.04
C GLU A 157 -12.70 -27.53 -5.27
N MET A 158 -12.16 -26.97 -4.20
CA MET A 158 -10.98 -26.12 -4.22
C MET A 158 -9.89 -26.72 -3.35
N LEU A 159 -8.67 -26.79 -3.88
CA LEU A 159 -7.47 -27.12 -3.12
C LEU A 159 -6.60 -25.87 -2.99
N VAL A 160 -6.26 -25.51 -1.76
CA VAL A 160 -5.47 -24.32 -1.43
C VAL A 160 -4.04 -24.74 -1.08
N LYS A 161 -3.07 -24.16 -1.80
CA LYS A 161 -1.63 -24.38 -1.61
C LYS A 161 -0.90 -23.05 -1.43
N ASP A 162 0.30 -23.08 -0.87
CA ASP A 162 1.22 -21.95 -0.89
C ASP A 162 2.03 -21.90 -2.20
N GLU A 163 2.86 -20.87 -2.37
CA GLU A 163 3.77 -20.72 -3.51
C GLU A 163 4.75 -21.88 -3.68
N GLY A 164 5.11 -22.55 -2.57
CA GLY A 164 5.96 -23.73 -2.56
C GLY A 164 5.20 -25.03 -2.87
N GLY A 165 3.90 -24.97 -3.14
CA GLY A 165 3.05 -26.14 -3.39
C GLY A 165 2.62 -26.88 -2.12
N ASN A 166 2.86 -26.34 -0.94
CA ASN A 166 2.45 -26.95 0.33
C ASN A 166 0.97 -26.71 0.58
N ILE A 167 0.29 -27.71 1.12
CA ILE A 167 -1.14 -27.63 1.45
C ILE A 167 -1.38 -26.61 2.58
N VAL A 168 -2.32 -25.69 2.36
CA VAL A 168 -2.75 -24.70 3.37
C VAL A 168 -4.04 -25.19 4.02
N LYS A 169 -3.93 -25.58 5.30
CA LYS A 169 -5.02 -26.15 6.10
C LYS A 169 -5.72 -25.07 6.91
N ASN A 170 -7.02 -25.21 7.18
CA ASN A 170 -7.81 -24.25 7.95
C ASN A 170 -7.88 -22.83 7.36
N ALA A 171 -7.59 -22.66 6.06
CA ALA A 171 -7.69 -21.37 5.40
C ALA A 171 -9.15 -20.93 5.33
N GLY A 172 -9.44 -19.72 5.79
CA GLY A 172 -10.77 -19.14 5.85
C GLY A 172 -11.24 -18.73 4.48
N ILE A 173 -12.36 -19.31 4.06
CA ILE A 173 -12.99 -19.09 2.77
C ILE A 173 -14.31 -18.37 2.98
N ILE A 174 -14.51 -17.31 2.20
CA ILE A 174 -15.79 -16.60 2.12
C ILE A 174 -16.25 -16.64 0.68
N ILE A 175 -17.53 -16.97 0.50
CA ILE A 175 -18.21 -16.95 -0.78
C ILE A 175 -19.26 -15.85 -0.75
N VAL A 176 -19.14 -14.94 -1.70
CA VAL A 176 -20.08 -13.86 -1.95
C VAL A 176 -20.75 -14.09 -3.29
N LYS A 177 -22.08 -13.94 -3.33
CA LYS A 177 -22.89 -13.93 -4.56
C LYS A 177 -23.67 -12.62 -4.56
N ASP A 178 -23.57 -11.85 -5.64
CA ASP A 178 -24.28 -10.57 -5.80
C ASP A 178 -24.17 -9.69 -4.53
N GLU A 179 -22.93 -9.47 -4.08
CA GLU A 179 -22.57 -8.67 -2.88
C GLU A 179 -23.05 -9.24 -1.54
N THR A 180 -23.73 -10.38 -1.53
CA THR A 180 -24.20 -11.05 -0.31
C THR A 180 -23.33 -12.25 0.03
N GLU A 181 -22.86 -12.34 1.27
CA GLU A 181 -22.19 -13.54 1.78
C GLU A 181 -23.16 -14.72 1.82
N VAL A 182 -22.81 -15.81 1.13
CA VAL A 182 -23.65 -17.02 1.04
C VAL A 182 -23.03 -18.22 1.77
N LYS A 183 -21.71 -18.20 1.98
CA LYS A 183 -21.00 -19.25 2.71
C LYS A 183 -19.71 -18.72 3.33
N ARG A 184 -19.42 -19.17 4.55
CA ARG A 184 -18.15 -18.95 5.25
C ARG A 184 -17.74 -20.25 5.94
N GLU A 185 -16.54 -20.74 5.64
CA GLU A 185 -16.01 -21.98 6.20
C GLU A 185 -14.49 -21.99 6.05
N ASN A 186 -13.81 -22.94 6.68
CA ASN A 186 -12.37 -23.13 6.52
C ASN A 186 -12.07 -24.33 5.61
N THR A 187 -10.89 -24.36 4.98
CA THR A 187 -10.38 -25.57 4.34
C THR A 187 -10.16 -26.66 5.39
N ASN A 188 -10.35 -27.92 5.00
CA ASN A 188 -10.11 -29.06 5.87
C ASN A 188 -8.58 -29.32 6.07
N MET A 189 -8.25 -30.42 6.73
CA MET A 189 -6.85 -30.83 6.99
C MET A 189 -6.05 -31.20 5.74
N ASP A 190 -6.72 -31.40 4.61
CA ASP A 190 -6.12 -31.63 3.30
C ASP A 190 -6.08 -30.35 2.45
N GLY A 191 -6.44 -29.20 3.02
CA GLY A 191 -6.52 -27.92 2.33
C GLY A 191 -7.64 -27.83 1.30
N ILE A 192 -8.62 -28.73 1.39
CA ILE A 192 -9.75 -28.83 0.49
C ILE A 192 -10.96 -28.08 1.06
N PHE A 193 -11.64 -27.34 0.20
CA PHE A 193 -12.95 -26.74 0.47
C PHE A 193 -13.95 -27.16 -0.61
N LYS A 194 -15.19 -27.44 -0.19
CA LYS A 194 -16.29 -27.87 -1.09
C LYS A 194 -17.47 -26.92 -1.03
N PHE A 195 -18.04 -26.64 -2.20
CA PHE A 195 -19.18 -25.75 -2.35
C PHE A 195 -20.10 -26.19 -3.48
N SER A 196 -21.41 -26.13 -3.27
CA SER A 196 -22.41 -26.48 -4.28
C SER A 196 -23.24 -25.23 -4.64
N PRO A 197 -23.10 -24.69 -5.86
CA PRO A 197 -23.89 -23.53 -6.31
C PRO A 197 -25.40 -23.78 -6.33
N SER A 198 -25.82 -25.05 -6.42
CA SER A 198 -27.22 -25.48 -6.45
C SER A 198 -28.06 -24.95 -5.30
N VAL A 199 -27.42 -24.65 -4.17
CA VAL A 199 -28.06 -24.12 -2.96
C VAL A 199 -28.35 -22.61 -3.06
N TYR A 200 -27.63 -21.88 -3.91
CA TYR A 200 -27.58 -20.41 -3.88
C TYR A 200 -27.99 -19.74 -5.20
N GLY A 201 -28.13 -20.50 -6.28
CA GLY A 201 -28.61 -20.00 -7.58
C GLY A 201 -27.51 -19.85 -8.64
N VAL A 202 -27.92 -19.43 -9.83
CA VAL A 202 -27.00 -19.02 -10.90
C VAL A 202 -26.54 -17.58 -10.65
N GLY A 203 -25.36 -17.20 -11.14
CA GLY A 203 -24.82 -15.84 -10.96
C GLY A 203 -23.30 -15.78 -10.93
N GLU A 204 -22.76 -14.59 -10.68
CA GLU A 204 -21.33 -14.39 -10.42
C GLU A 204 -21.04 -14.67 -8.94
N TYR A 205 -20.03 -15.49 -8.70
CA TYR A 205 -19.53 -15.79 -7.37
C TYR A 205 -18.14 -15.23 -7.20
N THR A 206 -17.89 -14.66 -6.03
CA THR A 206 -16.56 -14.23 -5.58
C THR A 206 -16.16 -15.09 -4.38
N ILE A 207 -15.01 -15.75 -4.50
CA ILE A 207 -14.38 -16.50 -3.41
C ILE A 207 -13.21 -15.67 -2.91
N THR A 208 -13.19 -15.39 -1.62
CA THR A 208 -12.06 -14.76 -0.94
C THR A 208 -11.47 -15.76 0.04
N ILE A 209 -10.20 -16.09 -0.15
CA ILE A 209 -9.38 -16.76 0.85
C ILE A 209 -8.79 -15.65 1.70
N ARG A 210 -9.19 -15.61 2.97
CA ARG A 210 -8.71 -14.60 3.92
C ARG A 210 -7.32 -14.93 4.42
N GLU A 211 -6.61 -13.86 4.73
CA GLU A 211 -5.46 -13.81 5.61
C GLU A 211 -5.72 -14.61 6.89
N HIS A 212 -4.72 -15.37 7.32
CA HIS A 212 -4.75 -16.08 8.59
C HIS A 212 -3.48 -15.85 9.38
N ASP A 213 -3.65 -15.27 10.56
CA ASP A 213 -2.79 -15.57 11.69
C ASP A 213 -2.94 -17.05 12.06
N LYS A 214 -1.80 -17.75 12.10
CA LYS A 214 -1.62 -19.13 12.63
C LYS A 214 -2.04 -20.30 11.73
N ILE A 215 -1.90 -20.17 10.42
CA ILE A 215 -1.64 -21.35 9.58
C ILE A 215 -0.15 -21.36 9.27
N SER A 216 0.62 -22.10 10.07
CA SER A 216 2.05 -22.37 9.85
C SER A 216 2.95 -21.13 9.72
N ASP A 217 3.28 -20.40 10.80
CA ASP A 217 4.37 -19.40 10.89
C ASP A 217 4.54 -18.38 9.74
N LYS A 218 3.57 -18.27 8.84
CA LYS A 218 3.65 -17.58 7.56
C LYS A 218 2.43 -16.70 7.42
N PHE A 219 2.69 -15.46 7.01
CA PHE A 219 1.67 -14.48 6.66
C PHE A 219 1.32 -14.61 5.18
N TYR A 220 0.03 -14.53 4.86
CA TYR A 220 -0.48 -14.59 3.49
C TYR A 220 -1.45 -13.45 3.23
N CYS A 221 -1.36 -12.86 2.04
CA CYS A 221 -2.33 -11.88 1.60
C CYS A 221 -3.64 -12.52 1.17
N ASP A 222 -4.75 -11.81 1.37
CA ASP A 222 -6.05 -12.17 0.82
C ASP A 222 -5.95 -12.49 -0.68
N LYS A 223 -6.55 -13.62 -1.10
CA LYS A 223 -6.68 -13.96 -2.51
C LYS A 223 -8.15 -14.06 -2.89
N THR A 224 -8.54 -13.28 -3.90
CA THR A 224 -9.91 -13.27 -4.42
C THR A 224 -9.97 -13.86 -5.83
N ILE A 225 -10.94 -14.75 -6.06
CA ILE A 225 -11.24 -15.33 -7.37
C ILE A 225 -12.71 -15.09 -7.70
N LYS A 226 -12.98 -14.70 -8.94
CA LYS A 226 -14.33 -14.59 -9.49
C LYS A 226 -14.60 -15.71 -10.48
N PHE A 227 -15.78 -16.30 -10.42
CA PHE A 227 -16.22 -17.27 -11.43
C PHE A 227 -17.74 -17.20 -11.65
N PRO A 228 -18.19 -17.26 -12.92
CA PRO A 228 -19.60 -17.32 -13.23
C PRO A 228 -20.12 -18.76 -13.11
N VAL A 229 -21.28 -18.92 -12.47
CA VAL A 229 -22.06 -20.18 -12.49
C VAL A 229 -23.24 -19.99 -13.43
N LYS A 230 -23.28 -20.81 -14.49
CA LYS A 230 -24.37 -20.79 -15.47
C LYS A 230 -25.37 -21.90 -15.18
N GLY A 231 -26.65 -21.60 -15.38
CA GLY A 231 -27.71 -22.59 -15.42
C GLY A 231 -27.64 -23.38 -16.72
N ARG A 232 -27.97 -24.67 -16.66
CA ARG A 232 -28.22 -25.48 -17.84
C ARG A 232 -29.73 -25.58 -18.01
N MET A 233 -30.24 -25.11 -19.15
CA MET A 233 -31.63 -25.32 -19.54
C MET A 233 -31.68 -26.54 -20.45
N GLU A 234 -32.33 -27.61 -19.99
CA GLU A 234 -32.62 -28.79 -20.83
C GLU A 234 -34.07 -28.69 -21.29
N ILE A 235 -34.28 -28.47 -22.59
CA ILE A 235 -35.61 -28.47 -23.20
C ILE A 235 -35.89 -29.90 -23.64
N MET A 236 -36.63 -30.66 -22.83
CA MET A 236 -36.97 -32.05 -23.16
C MET A 236 -38.10 -32.17 -24.20
N HIS A 237 -38.97 -31.17 -24.33
CA HIS A 237 -40.05 -31.14 -25.31
C HIS A 237 -40.24 -29.72 -25.84
N LEU A 238 -39.96 -29.50 -27.12
CA LEU A 238 -40.36 -28.26 -27.79
C LEU A 238 -41.86 -28.37 -28.13
N PRO A 239 -42.73 -27.44 -27.68
CA PRO A 239 -44.07 -27.36 -28.25
C PRO A 239 -43.92 -27.10 -29.76
N GLN A 240 -44.79 -27.70 -30.58
CA GLN A 240 -44.73 -27.66 -32.06
C GLN A 240 -44.66 -26.23 -32.66
N TYR A 241 -44.88 -25.19 -31.85
CA TYR A 241 -44.78 -23.79 -32.25
C TYR A 241 -44.06 -22.95 -31.17
N ALA A 242 -42.74 -23.13 -31.02
CA ALA A 242 -41.90 -22.20 -30.26
C ALA A 242 -41.12 -21.28 -31.23
N LYS A 243 -41.39 -19.98 -31.19
CA LYS A 243 -40.65 -18.98 -31.98
C LYS A 243 -39.39 -18.58 -31.21
N ILE A 244 -38.24 -19.12 -31.61
CA ILE A 244 -36.94 -18.81 -31.01
C ILE A 244 -36.43 -17.48 -31.63
N SER A 245 -36.18 -16.48 -30.78
CA SER A 245 -35.58 -15.20 -31.20
C SER A 245 -34.15 -15.42 -31.69
N ALA A 246 -33.76 -14.74 -32.77
CA ALA A 246 -32.50 -14.91 -33.51
C ALA A 246 -31.20 -14.57 -32.73
N GLN A 247 -31.28 -14.31 -31.43
CA GLN A 247 -30.15 -13.87 -30.60
C GLN A 247 -29.52 -14.98 -29.73
N VAL A 248 -30.01 -16.22 -29.79
CA VAL A 248 -29.49 -17.32 -28.96
C VAL A 248 -29.22 -18.56 -29.82
N GLU A 249 -27.95 -18.98 -29.90
CA GLU A 249 -27.60 -20.29 -30.46
C GLU A 249 -27.98 -21.41 -29.48
N LEU A 250 -28.77 -22.36 -29.97
CA LEU A 250 -29.32 -23.47 -29.22
C LEU A 250 -28.79 -24.78 -29.80
N TYR A 251 -28.10 -25.58 -28.98
CA TYR A 251 -27.66 -26.92 -29.36
C TYR A 251 -28.68 -27.95 -28.88
N ILE A 252 -29.37 -28.58 -29.82
CA ILE A 252 -30.34 -29.65 -29.57
C ILE A 252 -29.65 -30.98 -29.87
N LYS A 253 -29.57 -31.87 -28.87
CA LYS A 253 -29.19 -33.27 -29.08
C LYS A 253 -30.47 -34.08 -29.25
N MET A 254 -30.68 -34.66 -30.42
CA MET A 254 -31.78 -35.59 -30.65
C MET A 254 -31.32 -36.99 -30.25
N ASP A 255 -32.15 -37.73 -29.51
CA ASP A 255 -31.94 -39.16 -29.29
C ASP A 255 -32.26 -39.92 -30.59
N GLU A 256 -31.51 -41.00 -30.84
CA GLU A 256 -31.73 -41.86 -32.01
C GLU A 256 -33.14 -42.46 -31.97
N ILE A 257 -33.92 -42.19 -33.03
CA ILE A 257 -35.22 -42.81 -33.24
C ILE A 257 -34.97 -44.26 -33.68
N SER A 258 -35.31 -45.21 -32.83
CA SER A 258 -35.38 -46.63 -33.21
C SER A 258 -36.58 -46.84 -34.14
N ILE A 259 -36.30 -46.96 -35.43
CA ILE A 259 -37.30 -47.39 -36.41
C ILE A 259 -37.46 -48.91 -36.25
N THR A 260 -38.51 -49.35 -35.56
CA THR A 260 -38.94 -50.75 -35.63
C THR A 260 -39.57 -50.98 -37.00
N SER A 261 -38.88 -51.77 -37.83
CA SER A 261 -39.32 -52.29 -39.13
C SER A 261 -40.55 -53.18 -39.02
#